data_AF-A0A0G0S5G9-F1
#
_entry.id   AF-A0A0G0S5G9-F1
#
_cell.length_a   1.000
_cell.length_b   1.000
_cell.length_c   1.000
_cell.angle_alpha   90.00
_cell.angle_beta   90.00
_cell.angle_gamma   90.00
#
_symmetry.space_group_name_H-M   'P 1'
#
loop_
_entity.id
_entity.type
_entity.pdbx_description
1 polymer ?
#
loop_
_entity_poly.entity_id
_entity_poly.type
_entity_poly.pdbx_seq_one_letter_code
_entity_poly.pdbx_strand_id
1 'polypeptide(L)' 'MNTITLPKIEYLNMHKAQKELKQRLDLMEKILMDFTKDEIISAYANKLKKISADMDKGVGIKFDNAQKVKNYLHSL' A
#
# COMPACT_ATOMS: atom_id res chain seq x y z
N MET A 1 38.43 19.96 -13.17
CA MET A 1 37.55 18.78 -13.33
C MET A 1 38.41 17.56 -13.13
N ASN A 2 38.13 16.75 -12.10
CA ASN A 2 38.81 15.46 -11.92
C ASN A 2 37.98 14.40 -12.63
N THR A 3 38.53 13.83 -13.70
CA THR A 3 37.89 12.75 -14.44
C THR A 3 38.22 11.44 -13.75
N ILE A 4 37.23 10.78 -13.17
CA ILE A 4 37.40 9.46 -12.55
C ILE A 4 37.06 8.42 -13.62
N THR A 5 38.06 7.63 -14.03
CA THR A 5 37.87 6.50 -14.95
C THR A 5 37.49 5.24 -14.18
N LEU A 6 36.28 4.74 -14.42
CA LEU A 6 35.77 3.49 -13.87
C LEU A 6 35.53 2.47 -14.98
N PRO A 7 35.75 1.17 -14.72
CA PRO A 7 35.31 0.10 -15.60
C PRO A 7 33.80 0.19 -15.84
N LYS A 8 33.38 0.07 -17.11
CA LYS A 8 31.97 0.18 -17.53
C LYS A 8 31.04 -0.74 -16.74
N ILE A 9 31.48 -1.95 -16.44
CA ILE A 9 30.70 -2.95 -15.71
C ILE A 9 30.45 -2.51 -14.26
N GLU A 10 31.47 -1.98 -13.59
CA GLU A 10 31.34 -1.47 -12.22
C GLU A 10 30.40 -0.27 -12.17
N TYR A 11 30.51 0.64 -13.13
CA TYR A 11 29.60 1.78 -13.26
C TYR A 11 28.14 1.34 -13.44
N LEU A 12 27.88 0.36 -14.32
CA LEU A 12 26.52 -0.15 -14.55
C LEU A 12 25.95 -0.84 -13.32
N ASN A 13 26.77 -1.59 -12.57
CA ASN A 13 26.35 -2.23 -11.33
C ASN A 13 26.01 -1.20 -10.25
N MET A 14 26.84 -0.16 -10.09
CA MET A 14 26.57 0.95 -9.17
C MET A 14 25.28 1.67 -9.54
N HIS A 15 25.07 1.96 -10.82
CA HIS A 15 23.85 2.60 -11.29
C HIS A 15 22.60 1.75 -11.04
N LYS A 16 22.69 0.42 -11.23
CA LYS A 16 21.60 -0.51 -10.92
C LYS A 16 21.26 -0.50 -9.43
N ALA A 17 22.28 -0.58 -8.57
CA ALA A 17 22.10 -0.53 -7.11
C ALA A 17 21.47 0.79 -6.66
N GLN A 18 21.91 1.92 -7.23
CA GLN A 18 21.32 3.24 -6.97
C GLN A 18 19.84 3.29 -7.38
N LYS A 19 19.48 2.68 -8.51
CA LYS A 19 18.09 2.62 -8.97
C LYS A 19 17.21 1.79 -8.04
N GLU A 20 17.70 0.64 -7.58
CA GLU A 20 16.98 -0.22 -6.62
C GLU A 20 16.81 0.48 -5.26
N LEU A 21 17.84 1.17 -4.78
CA LEU A 21 17.77 1.98 -3.55
C LEU A 21 16.72 3.08 -3.67
N LYS A 22 16.69 3.81 -4.79
CA LYS A 22 15.69 4.84 -5.04
C LYS A 22 14.28 4.28 -5.01
N GLN A 23 14.04 3.15 -5.68
CA GLN A 23 12.72 2.50 -5.68
C GLN A 23 12.25 2.08 -4.28
N ARG A 24 13.17 1.60 -3.43
CA ARG A 24 12.85 1.28 -2.03
C ARG A 24 12.50 2.53 -1.24
N LEU A 25 13.22 3.62 -1.46
CA LEU A 25 12.97 4.90 -0.80
C LEU A 25 11.62 5.48 -1.20
N ASP A 26 11.28 5.47 -2.49
CA ASP A 26 9.97 5.90 -3.00
C ASP A 26 8.82 5.08 -2.37
N LEU A 27 9.02 3.78 -2.19
CA LEU A 27 8.04 2.89 -1.55
C LEU A 27 7.88 3.21 -0.05
N MET A 28 8.98 3.46 0.66
CA MET A 28 8.94 3.85 2.07
C MET A 28 8.28 5.21 2.25
N GLU A 29 8.56 6.17 1.38
CA GLU A 29 7.92 7.49 1.38
C GLU A 29 6.41 7.37 1.17
N LYS A 30 5.97 6.55 0.20
CA LYS A 30 4.54 6.28 -0.02
C LYS A 30 3.87 5.68 1.22
N ILE A 31 4.52 4.71 1.86
CA ILE A 31 4.02 4.09 3.09
C ILE A 31 3.90 5.13 4.20
N LEU A 32 4.93 5.97 4.39
CA LEU A 32 4.90 7.07 5.34
C LEU A 32 3.77 8.07 5.04
N MET A 33 3.57 8.44 3.79
CA MET A 33 2.45 9.31 3.37
C MET A 33 1.09 8.67 3.64
N ASP A 34 0.97 7.35 3.49
CA ASP A 34 -0.27 6.63 3.80
C ASP A 34 -0.48 6.48 5.32
N PHE A 35 0.58 6.35 6.11
CA PHE A 35 0.51 6.36 7.59
C PHE A 35 0.26 7.74 8.19
N THR A 36 0.83 8.79 7.60
CA THR A 36 0.71 10.18 8.09
C THR A 36 -0.60 10.84 7.68
N LYS A 37 -1.43 10.16 6.87
CA LYS A 37 -2.86 10.46 6.79
C LYS A 37 -3.49 10.06 8.12
N ASP A 38 -3.47 10.98 9.09
CA ASP A 38 -4.12 10.87 10.41
C ASP A 38 -5.63 10.58 10.32
N GLU A 39 -6.23 10.77 9.16
CA GLU A 39 -7.61 10.40 8.91
C GLU A 39 -7.67 8.92 8.55
N ILE A 40 -8.41 8.14 9.36
CA ILE A 40 -9.06 6.94 8.86
C ILE A 40 -9.73 7.38 7.56
N ILE A 41 -9.18 6.95 6.40
CA ILE A 41 -9.66 7.32 5.07
C ILE A 41 -11.18 7.32 5.18
N SER A 42 -11.85 8.48 5.03
CA SER A 42 -13.26 8.58 5.46
C SER A 42 -14.14 7.50 4.83
N ALA A 43 -13.76 7.04 3.64
CA ALA A 43 -14.29 5.85 2.98
C ALA A 43 -14.19 4.56 3.82
N TYR A 44 -13.02 4.25 4.41
CA TYR A 44 -12.84 3.11 5.32
C TYR A 44 -13.67 3.25 6.60
N ALA A 45 -13.72 4.43 7.22
CA ALA A 45 -14.58 4.68 8.38
C ALA A 45 -16.07 4.47 8.03
N ASN A 46 -16.49 4.94 6.84
CA ASN A 46 -17.85 4.73 6.34
C ASN A 46 -18.16 3.25 6.07
N LYS A 47 -17.21 2.48 5.51
CA LYS A 47 -17.35 1.03 5.33
C LYS A 47 -17.53 0.32 6.68
N LEU A 48 -16.71 0.64 7.67
CA LEU A 48 -16.82 0.09 9.02
C LEU A 48 -18.15 0.45 9.68
N LYS A 49 -18.61 1.70 9.52
CA LYS A 49 -19.90 2.15 10.05
C LYS A 49 -21.07 1.39 9.42
N LYS A 50 -21.02 1.12 8.11
CA LYS A 50 -22.04 0.34 7.40
C LYS A 50 -22.04 -1.12 7.86
N ILE A 51 -20.86 -1.73 8.00
CA ILE A 51 -20.72 -3.09 8.56
C ILE A 51 -21.30 -3.16 9.98
N SER A 52 -20.98 -2.20 10.86
CA SER A 52 -21.53 -2.13 12.22
C SER A 52 -23.06 -2.02 12.19
N ALA A 53 -23.61 -1.12 11.38
CA ALA A 53 -25.05 -0.92 11.28
C ALA A 53 -25.80 -2.16 10.75
N ASP A 54 -25.20 -2.92 9.84
CA ASP A 54 -25.79 -4.15 9.31
C ASP A 54 -25.72 -5.30 10.34
N MET A 55 -24.63 -5.37 11.13
CA MET A 55 -24.54 -6.30 12.27
C MET A 55 -25.55 -5.99 13.37
N ASP A 56 -25.74 -4.71 13.73
CA ASP A 56 -26.68 -4.27 14.77
C ASP A 56 -28.15 -4.57 14.40
N LYS A 57 -28.46 -4.64 13.10
CA LYS A 57 -29.77 -5.07 12.58
C LYS A 57 -29.99 -6.59 12.64
N GLY A 58 -29.03 -7.36 13.14
CA GLY A 58 -29.09 -8.83 13.17
C GLY A 58 -28.83 -9.48 11.82
N VAL A 59 -28.35 -8.72 10.82
CA VAL A 59 -27.96 -9.25 9.50
C VAL A 59 -26.52 -9.75 9.59
N GLY A 60 -26.32 -10.85 10.33
CA GLY A 60 -25.03 -11.53 10.37
C GLY A 60 -24.71 -12.16 9.01
N ILE A 61 -23.84 -11.54 8.21
CA ILE A 61 -23.44 -12.08 6.91
C ILE A 61 -22.43 -13.21 7.14
N LYS A 62 -22.85 -14.45 6.88
CA LYS A 62 -21.93 -15.59 6.78
C LYS A 62 -21.30 -15.60 5.39
N PHE A 63 -19.99 -15.71 5.33
CA PHE A 63 -19.26 -15.83 4.08
C PHE A 63 -18.76 -17.27 3.93
N ASP A 64 -19.10 -17.91 2.82
CA ASP A 64 -18.68 -19.29 2.55
C ASP A 64 -17.19 -19.41 2.25
N ASN A 65 -16.55 -18.31 1.82
CA ASN A 65 -15.11 -18.28 1.52
C ASN A 65 -14.54 -16.85 1.56
N ALA A 66 -13.21 -16.76 1.62
CA ALA A 66 -12.48 -15.50 1.65
C ALA A 66 -12.71 -14.61 0.41
N GLN A 67 -13.00 -15.20 -0.76
CA GLN A 67 -13.28 -14.44 -1.97
C GLN A 67 -14.60 -13.66 -1.86
N LYS A 68 -15.63 -14.26 -1.25
CA LYS A 68 -16.90 -13.58 -0.97
C LYS A 68 -16.72 -12.41 0.01
N VAL A 69 -15.87 -12.58 1.02
CA VAL A 69 -15.50 -11.49 1.95
C VAL A 69 -14.86 -10.34 1.16
N LYS A 70 -13.89 -10.65 0.30
CA LYS A 70 -13.21 -9.63 -0.52
C LYS A 70 -14.18 -8.88 -1.42
N ASN A 71 -15.07 -9.59 -2.11
CA ASN A 71 -16.07 -8.99 -3.00
C ASN A 71 -17.02 -8.07 -2.21
N TYR A 72 -17.49 -8.51 -1.03
CA TYR A 72 -18.33 -7.70 -0.16
C TYR A 72 -17.64 -6.39 0.26
N LEU A 73 -16.40 -6.48 0.74
CA LEU A 73 -15.61 -5.30 1.14
C LEU A 73 -15.30 -4.34 -0.02
N HIS A 74 -15.27 -4.84 -1.26
CA HIS A 74 -15.13 -4.00 -2.46
C HIS A 74 -16.43 -3.33 -2.88
N SER A 75 -17.58 -3.95 -2.58
CA SER A 75 -18.92 -3.41 -2.90
C SER A 75 -19.45 -2.38 -1.89
N LEU A 76 -18.83 -2.31 -0.71
CA LEU A 76 -19.09 -1.29 0.32
C LEU A 76 -18.33 0.00 0.03
#